data_AF-A0A382LSM2-F1
#
_entry.id   AF-A0A382LSM2-F1
#
_cell.length_a   1.000
_cell.length_b   1.000
_cell.length_c   1.000
_cell.angle_alpha   90.00
_cell.angle_beta   90.00
_cell.angle_gamma   90.00
#
_symmetry.space_group_name_H-M   'P 1'
#
loop_
_entity.id
_entity.type
_entity.pdbx_description
1 polymer ?
#
loop_
_entity_poly.entity_id
_entity_poly.type
_entity_poly.pdbx_seq_one_letter_code
_entity_poly.pdbx_strand_id
1 'polypeptide(L)'
;MAEYPESSSRILAFLGFFFWIKIIALIPHFIVLFFLGMISLLLTWIGYLAVIFTGKYPRGLFDFQVGVIRWNFRVNCWFIGLTDKYSPFSLE
;
A
#
# COMPACT_ATOMS: atom_id res chain seq x y z
N MET A 1 -21.98 -0.30 -7.55
CA MET A 1 -21.16 -0.07 -8.75
C MET A 1 -20.05 0.87 -8.30
N ALA A 2 -18.77 0.50 -8.41
CA ALA A 2 -17.70 1.41 -8.03
C ALA A 2 -17.79 2.65 -8.91
N GLU A 3 -17.95 3.81 -8.29
CA GLU A 3 -18.19 5.09 -8.96
C GLU A 3 -16.98 5.43 -9.84
N TYR A 4 -17.21 5.62 -11.13
CA TYR A 4 -16.16 5.89 -12.10
C TYR A 4 -15.73 7.36 -11.96
N PRO A 5 -14.44 7.66 -11.74
CA PRO A 5 -14.01 9.05 -11.58
C PRO A 5 -14.22 9.84 -12.87
N GLU A 6 -15.12 10.84 -12.85
CA GLU A 6 -15.49 11.66 -14.01
C GLU A 6 -14.39 12.57 -14.57
N SER A 7 -13.28 12.74 -13.85
CA SER A 7 -12.14 13.50 -14.35
C SER A 7 -10.82 12.82 -14.01
N SER A 8 -10.30 12.06 -14.96
CA SER A 8 -8.89 11.68 -15.02
C SER A 8 -8.12 12.92 -15.46
N SER A 9 -7.27 13.49 -14.61
CA SER A 9 -6.57 14.71 -14.98
C SER A 9 -5.70 14.46 -16.22
N ARG A 10 -5.95 15.24 -17.26
CA ARG A 10 -5.19 15.20 -18.53
C ARG A 10 -3.69 15.36 -18.30
N ILE A 11 -3.33 16.03 -17.21
CA ILE A 11 -1.96 16.26 -16.74
C ILE A 11 -1.32 14.97 -16.20
N LEU A 12 -2.03 14.14 -15.41
CA LEU A 12 -1.48 12.84 -14.97
C LEU A 12 -1.36 11.84 -16.11
N ALA A 13 -2.26 11.89 -17.10
CA ALA A 13 -2.13 11.11 -18.33
C ALA A 13 -0.90 11.56 -19.16
N PHE A 14 -0.70 12.87 -19.32
CA PHE A 14 0.50 13.44 -19.95
C PHE A 14 1.78 13.15 -19.15
N LEU A 15 1.70 13.17 -17.82
CA LEU A 15 2.80 12.84 -16.91
C LEU A 15 3.10 11.33 -16.92
N GLY A 16 2.16 10.49 -17.35
CA GLY A 16 2.42 9.08 -17.69
C GLY A 16 3.51 8.94 -18.75
N PHE A 17 3.65 9.92 -19.65
CA PHE A 17 4.77 10.00 -20.60
C PHE A 17 6.11 10.27 -19.88
N PHE A 18 6.09 11.03 -18.79
CA PHE A 18 7.22 11.28 -17.87
C PHE A 18 7.19 10.34 -16.66
N PHE A 19 7.10 9.03 -16.94
CA PHE A 19 7.10 7.94 -15.96
C PHE A 19 8.20 8.05 -14.87
N TRP A 20 9.34 8.64 -15.23
CA TRP A 20 10.49 8.87 -14.35
C TRP A 20 10.19 9.77 -13.14
N ILE A 21 9.33 10.79 -13.28
CA ILE A 21 8.97 11.68 -12.17
C ILE A 21 8.11 10.93 -11.15
N LYS A 22 7.15 10.12 -11.62
CA LYS A 22 6.34 9.26 -10.76
C LYS A 22 7.20 8.25 -10.02
N ILE A 23 8.19 7.62 -10.69
CA ILE A 23 9.12 6.70 -10.03
C ILE A 23 9.87 7.39 -8.91
N ILE A 24 10.48 8.56 -9.15
CA ILE A 24 11.27 9.26 -8.13
C ILE A 24 10.43 9.57 -6.88
N ALA A 25 9.18 10.01 -7.05
CA ALA A 25 8.27 10.25 -5.94
C ALA A 25 7.84 8.96 -5.21
N LEU A 26 7.82 7.81 -5.92
CA LEU A 26 7.50 6.50 -5.34
C LEU A 26 8.69 5.80 -4.69
N ILE A 27 9.95 6.15 -5.03
CA ILE A 27 11.14 5.50 -4.45
C ILE A 27 11.09 5.49 -2.91
N PRO A 28 10.78 6.61 -2.21
CA PRO A 28 10.67 6.60 -0.75
C PRO A 28 9.57 5.65 -0.25
N HIS A 29 8.44 5.59 -0.97
CA HIS A 29 7.34 4.68 -0.65
C HIS A 29 7.75 3.22 -0.79
N PHE A 30 8.44 2.88 -1.87
CA PHE A 30 8.92 1.51 -2.10
C PHE A 30 9.93 1.08 -1.03
N ILE A 31 10.83 1.96 -0.60
CA ILE A 31 11.78 1.67 0.47
C ILE A 31 11.04 1.32 1.76
N VAL A 32 10.10 2.17 2.19
CA VAL A 32 9.37 1.93 3.45
C VAL A 32 8.47 0.70 3.35
N LEU A 33 7.76 0.51 2.21
CA LEU A 33 6.94 -0.68 1.97
C LEU A 33 7.78 -1.96 1.93
N PHE A 34 9.02 -1.90 1.44
CA PHE A 34 9.92 -3.05 1.45
C PHE A 34 10.25 -3.48 2.89
N PHE A 35 10.66 -2.54 3.75
CA PHE A 35 10.94 -2.84 5.16
C PHE A 35 9.68 -3.31 5.91
N LEU A 36 8.54 -2.64 5.69
CA LEU A 36 7.25 -3.07 6.26
C LEU A 36 6.84 -4.45 5.76
N GLY A 37 7.10 -4.78 4.49
CA GLY A 37 6.85 -6.09 3.90
C GLY A 37 7.71 -7.18 4.54
N MET A 38 8.97 -6.90 4.86
CA MET A 38 9.81 -7.83 5.61
C MET A 38 9.28 -8.06 7.03
N ILE A 39 8.92 -6.99 7.74
CA ILE A 39 8.32 -7.04 9.07
C ILE A 39 7.00 -7.84 9.02
N SER A 40 6.16 -7.54 8.04
CA SER A 40 4.88 -8.21 7.73
C SER A 40 5.04 -9.71 7.55
N LEU A 41 6.07 -10.13 6.81
CA LEU A 41 6.37 -11.54 6.59
C LEU A 41 6.77 -12.23 7.90
N LEU A 42 7.62 -11.59 8.71
CA LEU A 42 7.99 -12.10 10.04
C LEU A 42 6.78 -12.18 11.00
N LEU A 43 5.95 -11.14 11.06
CA LEU A 43 4.74 -11.15 11.89
C LEU A 43 3.74 -12.21 11.42
N THR A 44 3.69 -12.53 10.13
CA THR A 44 2.80 -13.60 9.62
C THR A 44 3.20 -14.96 10.19
N TRP A 45 4.50 -15.27 10.20
CA TRP A 45 5.00 -16.50 10.83
C TRP A 45 4.72 -16.54 12.33
N ILE A 46 4.94 -15.43 13.03
CA ILE A 46 4.60 -15.31 14.46
C ILE A 46 3.09 -15.46 14.68
N GLY A 47 2.27 -14.93 13.77
CA GLY A 47 0.82 -15.05 13.79
C GLY A 47 0.35 -16.49 13.66
N TYR A 48 0.97 -17.29 12.78
CA TYR A 48 0.68 -18.73 12.70
C TYR A 48 1.00 -19.46 14.00
N LEU A 49 2.17 -19.18 14.59
CA LEU A 49 2.52 -19.73 15.90
C LEU A 49 1.51 -19.31 16.97
N ALA A 50 1.16 -18.02 17.03
CA ALA A 50 0.18 -17.50 17.98
C ALA A 50 -1.20 -18.16 17.85
N VAL A 51 -1.66 -18.43 16.63
CA VAL A 51 -2.92 -19.15 16.38
C VAL A 51 -2.84 -20.60 16.83
N ILE A 52 -1.72 -21.29 16.60
CA ILE A 52 -1.53 -22.68 17.05
C ILE A 52 -1.61 -22.77 18.58
N PHE A 53 -0.99 -21.84 19.30
CA PHE A 53 -0.97 -21.86 20.77
C PHE A 53 -2.22 -21.25 21.43
N THR A 54 -2.80 -20.21 20.84
CA THR A 54 -3.84 -19.38 21.47
C THR A 54 -5.22 -19.55 20.81
N GLY A 55 -5.28 -20.19 19.64
CA GLY A 55 -6.50 -20.36 18.84
C GLY A 55 -7.06 -19.04 18.26
N LYS A 56 -6.36 -17.92 18.46
CA LYS A 56 -6.81 -16.57 18.10
C LYS A 56 -5.67 -15.81 17.45
N TYR A 57 -5.98 -15.10 16.37
CA TYR A 57 -5.01 -14.24 15.71
C TYR A 57 -4.86 -12.93 16.51
N PRO A 58 -3.63 -12.51 16.88
CA PRO A 58 -3.44 -11.30 17.69
C PRO A 58 -3.93 -10.06 16.92
N ARG A 59 -4.76 -9.22 17.57
CA ARG A 59 -5.38 -8.07 16.91
C ARG A 59 -4.35 -7.05 16.39
N GLY A 60 -3.29 -6.79 17.15
CA GLY A 60 -2.21 -5.91 16.72
C GLY A 60 -1.45 -6.40 15.48
N LEU A 61 -1.26 -7.72 15.33
CA LEU A 61 -0.68 -8.30 14.11
C LEU A 61 -1.62 -8.09 12.92
N PHE A 62 -2.92 -8.28 13.14
CA PHE A 62 -3.93 -8.13 12.09
C PHE A 62 -3.99 -6.68 11.60
N ASP A 63 -4.09 -5.72 12.52
CA ASP A 63 -4.18 -4.30 12.20
C ASP A 63 -2.92 -3.83 11.45
N PHE A 64 -1.74 -4.31 11.84
CA PHE A 64 -0.49 -4.06 11.12
C PHE A 64 -0.53 -4.59 9.68
N GLN A 65 -0.92 -5.85 9.48
CA GLN A 65 -1.00 -6.46 8.15
C GLN A 65 -2.00 -5.73 7.24
N VAL A 66 -3.16 -5.38 7.78
CA VAL A 66 -4.18 -4.63 7.04
C VAL A 66 -3.65 -3.25 6.64
N GLY A 67 -2.95 -2.56 7.55
CA GLY A 67 -2.34 -1.26 7.26
C GLY A 67 -1.31 -1.32 6.13
N VAL A 68 -0.43 -2.34 6.13
CA VAL A 68 0.58 -2.53 5.08
C VAL A 68 -0.09 -2.81 3.73
N ILE A 69 -1.09 -3.69 3.69
CA ILE A 69 -1.83 -4.03 2.47
C ILE A 69 -2.57 -2.80 1.93
N ARG A 70 -3.26 -2.05 2.80
CA ARG A 70 -3.97 -0.82 2.43
C ARG A 70 -3.03 0.19 1.81
N TRP A 71 -1.89 0.43 2.46
CA TRP A 71 -0.94 1.39 1.96
C TRP A 71 -0.36 0.96 0.60
N ASN A 72 0.01 -0.31 0.45
CA ASN A 72 0.47 -0.86 -0.82
C ASN A 72 -0.58 -0.68 -1.94
N PHE A 73 -1.86 -0.90 -1.62
CA PHE A 73 -2.96 -0.72 -2.56
C PHE A 73 -3.12 0.74 -2.99
N ARG A 74 -3.05 1.70 -2.06
CA ARG A 74 -3.12 3.14 -2.38
C ARG A 74 -1.97 3.58 -3.28
N VAL A 75 -0.76 3.09 -3.02
CA VAL A 75 0.43 3.37 -3.85
C VAL A 75 0.24 2.79 -5.26
N ASN A 76 -0.26 1.56 -5.39
CA ASN A 76 -0.55 0.96 -6.69
C ASN A 76 -1.63 1.74 -7.45
N CYS A 77 -2.74 2.13 -6.81
CA CYS A 77 -3.80 2.92 -7.43
C CYS A 77 -3.28 4.26 -7.98
N TRP A 78 -2.41 4.95 -7.25
CA TRP A 78 -1.80 6.19 -7.75
C TRP A 78 -0.82 5.96 -8.90
N PHE A 79 -0.03 4.89 -8.78
CA PHE A 79 0.95 4.51 -9.79
C PHE A 79 0.29 4.24 -11.14
N ILE A 80 -0.76 3.41 -11.15
CA ILE A 80 -1.52 3.07 -12.38
C ILE A 80 -2.55 4.14 -12.77
N GLY A 81 -2.67 5.23 -12.01
CA GLY A 81 -3.53 6.37 -12.33
C GLY A 81 -5.03 6.13 -12.11
N LEU A 82 -5.40 5.14 -11.28
CA LEU A 82 -6.78 4.97 -10.80
C LEU A 82 -7.20 6.08 -9.84
N THR A 83 -6.22 6.76 -9.21
CA THR A 83 -6.48 7.92 -8.37
C THR A 83 -5.45 9.02 -8.61
N ASP A 84 -5.94 10.25 -8.64
CA ASP A 84 -5.12 11.46 -8.75
C ASP A 84 -4.61 11.95 -7.38
N LYS A 85 -5.14 11.40 -6.28
CA LYS A 85 -4.72 11.77 -4.91
C LYS A 85 -3.47 11.01 -4.50
N TYR A 86 -2.42 11.73 -4.15
CA TYR A 86 -1.19 11.16 -3.58
C TYR A 86 -1.48 10.54 -2.20
N SER A 87 -1.06 9.28 -2.01
CA SER A 87 -1.27 8.59 -0.72
C SER A 87 -0.37 9.19 0.36
N PRO A 88 -0.89 9.52 1.55
CA PRO A 88 -0.05 9.82 2.70
C PRO A 88 0.71 8.57 3.16
N PHE A 89 1.88 8.77 3.79
CA PHE A 89 2.66 7.75 4.49
C PHE A 89 1.97 7.38 5.82
N SER A 90 0.86 6.65 5.74
CA SER A 90 0.09 6.21 6.91
C SER A 90 -0.33 4.75 6.76
N LEU A 91 -0.49 4.05 7.87
CA LEU A 91 -1.05 2.70 7.93
C LEU A 91 -2.55 2.69 8.26
N GLU A 92 -3.17 3.87 8.41
CA GLU A 92 -4.61 4.05 8.67
C GLU A 92 -5.46 3.95 7.38
#